data_AF-A0A1C6C0U5-F1
#
_entry.id   AF-A0A1C6C0U5-F1
#
_cell.length_a   1.000
_cell.length_b   1.000
_cell.length_c   1.000
_cell.angle_alpha   90.00
_cell.angle_beta   90.00
_cell.angle_gamma   90.00
#
_symmetry.space_group_name_H-M   'P 1'
#
loop_
_entity.id
_entity.type
_entity.pdbx_description
1 polymer ?
#
loop_
_entity_poly.entity_id
_entity_poly.type
_entity_poly.pdbx_seq_one_letter_code
_entity_poly.pdbx_strand_id
1 'polypeptide(L)'
;MKYPDYPLSLEKLDTETCIVSDSDIPSGSGGINGERYTYGQLRHQPIIPELMRNITNSQLKHYAEECNSRNSQEGFCMFKVEGEYCFWGLRVGPVVRTPSTSEMKQILLKNPKTAQAVKEHRVTAAMIRAVTYDLLREELGRCYGISKEEAGLAIGNQLDCAPHEDGSGYIFMVPNWAHKWFRHDGYVSKMLSEMNQ
;
A
#
# COMPACT_ATOMS: atom_id res chain seq x y z
N MET A 1 -17.87 -11.61 5.40
CA MET A 1 -16.46 -11.19 5.40
C MET A 1 -16.37 -9.80 4.76
N LYS A 2 -15.59 -8.87 5.32
CA LYS A 2 -15.78 -7.40 5.13
C LYS A 2 -15.37 -6.84 3.76
N TYR A 3 -14.62 -7.60 2.95
CA TYR A 3 -14.13 -7.15 1.64
C TYR A 3 -14.39 -8.21 0.57
N PRO A 4 -15.60 -8.24 -0.02
CA PRO A 4 -15.95 -9.23 -1.05
C PRO A 4 -15.14 -9.06 -2.34
N ASP A 5 -14.48 -7.92 -2.50
CA ASP A 5 -13.63 -7.59 -3.64
C ASP A 5 -12.14 -7.88 -3.40
N TYR A 6 -11.77 -8.54 -2.30
CA TYR A 6 -10.40 -8.99 -2.10
C TYR A 6 -10.02 -10.06 -3.15
N PRO A 7 -8.82 -10.01 -3.76
CA PRO A 7 -8.51 -10.84 -4.92
C PRO A 7 -8.35 -12.33 -4.62
N LEU A 8 -8.04 -12.68 -3.37
CA LEU A 8 -7.88 -14.07 -2.95
C LEU A 8 -9.12 -14.56 -2.22
N SER A 9 -9.43 -15.85 -2.37
CA SER A 9 -10.48 -16.53 -1.62
C SER A 9 -10.07 -16.69 -0.17
N LEU A 10 -10.37 -15.69 0.67
CA LEU A 10 -10.01 -15.68 2.09
C LEU A 10 -10.53 -16.89 2.88
N GLU A 11 -11.64 -17.52 2.46
CA GLU A 11 -12.14 -18.77 3.07
C GLU A 11 -11.17 -19.95 2.94
N LYS A 12 -10.20 -19.86 2.03
CA LYS A 12 -9.18 -20.87 1.77
C LYS A 12 -7.80 -20.50 2.33
N LEU A 13 -7.71 -19.40 3.05
CA LEU A 13 -6.46 -18.87 3.60
C LEU A 13 -6.56 -18.78 5.12
N ASP A 14 -5.41 -18.86 5.78
CA ASP A 14 -5.35 -18.57 7.21
C ASP A 14 -5.56 -17.07 7.44
N THR A 15 -6.52 -16.73 8.29
CA THR A 15 -6.86 -15.32 8.59
C THR A 15 -6.97 -15.09 10.09
N GLU A 16 -6.30 -14.04 10.57
CA GLU A 16 -6.26 -13.68 11.98
C GLU A 16 -6.77 -12.24 12.14
N THR A 17 -7.80 -12.00 12.95
CA THR A 17 -8.21 -10.63 13.30
C THR A 17 -7.32 -10.09 14.40
N CYS A 18 -6.75 -8.90 14.20
CA CYS A 18 -5.93 -8.24 15.20
C CYS A 18 -6.81 -7.36 16.10
N ILE A 19 -6.77 -7.61 17.40
CA ILE A 19 -7.45 -6.77 18.38
C ILE A 19 -6.57 -5.54 18.65
N VAL A 20 -7.06 -4.36 18.28
CA VAL A 20 -6.41 -3.06 18.50
C VAL A 20 -7.39 -2.18 19.25
N SER A 21 -6.95 -1.52 20.32
CA SER A 21 -7.87 -0.68 21.11
C SER A 21 -8.19 0.60 20.34
N ASP A 22 -9.46 1.01 20.36
CA ASP A 22 -9.88 2.29 19.78
C ASP A 22 -9.22 3.50 20.47
N SER A 23 -8.70 3.31 21.69
CA SER A 23 -7.95 4.33 22.43
C SER A 23 -6.46 4.40 22.06
N ASP A 24 -5.94 3.39 21.36
CA ASP A 24 -4.52 3.37 20.99
C ASP A 24 -4.21 4.52 20.04
N ILE A 25 -3.03 5.11 20.17
CA ILE A 25 -2.55 6.14 19.25
C ILE A 25 -1.53 5.46 18.32
N PRO A 26 -1.79 5.37 17.01
CA PRO A 26 -0.82 4.85 16.07
C PRO A 26 0.53 5.54 16.22
N SER A 27 1.58 4.73 16.30
CA SER A 27 2.95 5.19 16.48
C SER A 27 3.92 4.33 15.66
N GLY A 28 5.06 4.90 15.29
CA GLY A 28 6.02 4.25 14.39
C GLY A 28 7.18 5.17 14.04
N SER A 29 8.04 4.72 13.13
CA SER A 29 9.19 5.50 12.68
C SER A 29 8.79 6.72 11.87
N GLY A 30 9.51 7.83 12.08
CA GLY A 30 9.34 9.06 11.28
C GLY A 30 8.17 9.96 11.68
N GLY A 31 7.67 9.88 12.92
CA GLY A 31 6.72 10.85 13.47
C GLY A 31 5.34 10.85 12.81
N ILE A 32 4.77 9.66 12.61
CA ILE A 32 3.39 9.53 12.08
C ILE A 32 2.35 10.04 13.07
N ASN A 33 1.22 10.56 12.55
CA ASN A 33 0.05 10.95 13.33
C ASN A 33 0.40 11.93 14.47
N GLY A 34 1.07 13.04 14.12
CA GLY A 34 1.44 14.10 15.06
C GLY A 34 0.22 14.79 15.70
N GLU A 35 -0.93 14.67 15.06
CA GLU A 35 -2.25 15.11 15.51
C GLU A 35 -2.78 14.26 16.66
N ARG A 36 -2.21 13.08 16.89
CA ARG A 36 -2.57 12.12 17.96
C ARG A 36 -4.00 11.59 17.85
N TYR A 37 -4.51 11.42 16.63
CA TYR A 37 -5.76 10.71 16.43
C TYR A 37 -5.66 9.29 16.98
N THR A 38 -6.71 8.81 17.63
CA THR A 38 -6.76 7.42 18.08
C THR A 38 -7.03 6.48 16.91
N TYR A 39 -6.72 5.20 17.08
CA TYR A 39 -7.08 4.17 16.12
C TYR A 39 -8.59 4.13 15.89
N GLY A 40 -9.40 4.31 16.93
CA GLY A 40 -10.86 4.40 16.81
C GLY A 40 -11.32 5.54 15.90
N GLN A 41 -10.60 6.66 15.87
CA GLN A 41 -10.88 7.74 14.92
C GLN A 41 -10.41 7.38 13.51
N LEU A 42 -9.15 6.94 13.38
CA LEU A 42 -8.53 6.69 12.07
C LEU A 42 -9.11 5.48 11.35
N ARG A 43 -9.58 4.47 12.06
CA ARG A 43 -10.24 3.32 11.44
C ARG A 43 -11.58 3.71 10.79
N HIS A 44 -12.26 4.76 11.27
CA HIS A 44 -13.49 5.27 10.66
C HIS A 44 -13.25 6.42 9.69
N GLN A 45 -12.15 7.15 9.85
CA GLN A 45 -11.73 8.25 8.98
C GLN A 45 -10.24 8.11 8.61
N PRO A 46 -9.88 7.15 7.72
CA PRO A 46 -8.48 6.86 7.42
C PRO A 46 -7.68 8.02 6.84
N ILE A 47 -8.33 8.88 6.05
CA ILE A 47 -7.76 10.14 5.56
C ILE A 47 -8.36 11.27 6.39
N ILE A 48 -7.52 11.87 7.24
CA ILE A 48 -7.95 12.84 8.25
C ILE A 48 -8.53 14.12 7.62
N PRO A 49 -9.42 14.83 8.33
CA PRO A 49 -10.06 16.04 7.81
C PRO A 49 -9.06 17.13 7.36
N GLU A 50 -7.92 17.25 8.04
CA GLU A 50 -6.85 18.20 7.68
C GLU A 50 -6.32 17.95 6.27
N LEU A 51 -6.05 16.70 5.93
CA LEU A 51 -5.61 16.30 4.59
C LEU A 51 -6.73 16.51 3.58
N MET A 52 -7.96 16.07 3.90
CA MET A 52 -9.12 16.22 3.01
C MET A 52 -9.38 17.67 2.57
N ARG A 53 -9.11 18.64 3.45
CA ARG A 53 -9.24 20.08 3.13
C ARG A 53 -8.15 20.59 2.17
N ASN A 54 -6.99 19.95 2.17
CA ASN A 54 -5.81 20.38 1.41
C ASN A 54 -5.65 19.69 0.05
N ILE A 55 -6.42 18.63 -0.23
CA ILE A 55 -6.40 17.96 -1.54
C ILE A 55 -7.07 18.86 -2.59
N THR A 56 -6.29 19.31 -3.57
CA THR A 56 -6.76 20.22 -4.63
C THR A 56 -7.18 19.51 -5.90
N ASN A 57 -6.57 18.36 -6.22
CA ASN A 57 -6.95 17.54 -7.37
C ASN A 57 -8.24 16.77 -7.06
N SER A 58 -9.26 16.96 -7.88
CA SER A 58 -10.60 16.36 -7.68
C SER A 58 -10.58 14.84 -7.68
N GLN A 59 -9.73 14.22 -8.50
CA GLN A 59 -9.63 12.77 -8.59
C GLN A 59 -8.93 12.19 -7.36
N LEU A 60 -7.84 12.81 -6.89
CA LEU A 60 -7.21 12.45 -5.61
C LEU A 60 -8.22 12.53 -4.45
N LYS A 61 -8.99 13.62 -4.43
CA LYS A 61 -9.99 13.85 -3.38
C LYS A 61 -11.08 12.77 -3.42
N HIS A 62 -11.56 12.43 -4.61
CA HIS A 62 -12.53 11.35 -4.79
C HIS A 62 -12.02 10.02 -4.22
N TYR A 63 -10.78 9.63 -4.50
CA TYR A 63 -10.21 8.39 -3.95
C TYR A 63 -10.04 8.40 -2.42
N ALA A 64 -9.72 9.56 -1.86
CA ALA A 64 -9.68 9.73 -0.40
C ALA A 64 -11.09 9.63 0.22
N GLU A 65 -12.10 10.21 -0.44
CA GLU A 65 -13.52 10.09 -0.06
C GLU A 65 -14.01 8.65 -0.15
N GLU A 66 -13.64 7.88 -1.18
CA GLU A 66 -13.97 6.46 -1.29
C GLU A 66 -13.38 5.64 -0.14
N CYS A 67 -12.11 5.89 0.21
CA CYS A 67 -11.48 5.23 1.35
C CYS A 67 -12.19 5.54 2.67
N ASN A 68 -12.51 6.81 2.91
CA ASN A 68 -13.27 7.21 4.10
C ASN A 68 -14.68 6.62 4.12
N SER A 69 -15.39 6.68 2.99
CA SER A 69 -16.75 6.17 2.87
C SER A 69 -16.82 4.67 3.17
N ARG A 70 -15.88 3.89 2.60
CA ARG A 70 -15.75 2.44 2.85
C ARG A 70 -15.64 2.10 4.34
N ASN A 71 -14.99 2.96 5.12
CA ASN A 71 -14.64 2.70 6.50
C ASN A 71 -15.53 3.43 7.52
N SER A 72 -16.37 4.39 7.09
CA SER A 72 -17.13 5.28 7.98
C SER A 72 -18.07 4.57 8.95
N GLN A 73 -18.81 3.56 8.51
CA GLN A 73 -19.85 2.91 9.34
C GLN A 73 -19.27 1.87 10.29
N GLU A 74 -18.56 0.88 9.77
CA GLU A 74 -18.09 -0.26 10.57
C GLU A 74 -16.62 -0.15 11.01
N GLY A 75 -15.89 0.85 10.50
CA GLY A 75 -14.47 1.04 10.73
C GLY A 75 -13.60 -0.02 10.04
N PHE A 76 -12.39 0.33 9.66
CA PHE A 76 -11.36 -0.65 9.30
C PHE A 76 -11.10 -1.59 10.49
N CYS A 77 -10.88 -2.86 10.21
CA CYS A 77 -10.38 -3.82 11.21
C CYS A 77 -9.07 -4.38 10.66
N MET A 78 -7.99 -4.30 11.44
CA MET A 78 -6.73 -4.91 11.06
C MET A 78 -6.84 -6.44 11.15
N PHE A 79 -6.30 -7.12 10.16
CA PHE A 79 -6.25 -8.57 10.11
C PHE A 79 -4.99 -9.00 9.35
N LYS A 80 -4.62 -10.26 9.52
CA LYS A 80 -3.56 -10.91 8.74
C LYS A 80 -4.14 -11.94 7.78
N VAL A 81 -3.44 -12.15 6.69
CA VAL A 81 -3.67 -13.22 5.72
C VAL A 81 -2.36 -13.97 5.57
N GLU A 82 -2.35 -15.28 5.86
CA GLU A 82 -1.13 -16.11 5.83
C GLU A 82 0.00 -15.51 6.69
N GLY A 83 -0.35 -14.98 7.87
CA GLY A 83 0.60 -14.38 8.81
C GLY A 83 1.03 -12.93 8.51
N GLU A 84 0.65 -12.34 7.38
CA GLU A 84 1.01 -10.98 6.98
C GLU A 84 -0.15 -9.98 7.15
N TYR A 85 0.12 -8.77 7.66
CA TYR A 85 -0.91 -7.74 7.83
C TYR A 85 -1.51 -7.33 6.48
N CYS A 86 -2.85 -7.29 6.41
CA CYS A 86 -3.58 -6.91 5.22
C CYS A 86 -4.23 -5.54 5.38
N PHE A 87 -3.92 -4.64 4.46
CA PHE A 87 -4.41 -3.25 4.46
C PHE A 87 -5.51 -3.01 3.44
N TRP A 88 -6.09 -4.07 2.87
CA TRP A 88 -7.01 -3.95 1.73
C TRP A 88 -8.13 -2.93 1.97
N GLY A 89 -8.74 -2.93 3.15
CA GLY A 89 -9.79 -1.97 3.51
C GLY A 89 -9.37 -0.49 3.50
N LEU A 90 -8.08 -0.22 3.66
CA LEU A 90 -7.50 1.12 3.68
C LEU A 90 -6.97 1.59 2.32
N ARG A 91 -7.14 0.81 1.25
CA ARG A 91 -6.66 1.18 -0.08
C ARG A 91 -7.23 2.53 -0.53
N VAL A 92 -6.34 3.36 -1.07
CA VAL A 92 -6.64 4.65 -1.69
C VAL A 92 -6.16 4.58 -3.14
N GLY A 93 -6.98 5.04 -4.09
CA GLY A 93 -6.59 5.10 -5.49
C GLY A 93 -6.68 3.77 -6.24
N PRO A 94 -6.06 3.71 -7.43
CA PRO A 94 -6.01 2.50 -8.25
C PRO A 94 -5.28 1.36 -7.55
N VAL A 95 -5.73 0.14 -7.84
CA VAL A 95 -5.12 -1.11 -7.40
C VAL A 95 -4.45 -1.76 -8.61
N VAL A 96 -3.13 -1.90 -8.58
CA VAL A 96 -2.34 -2.29 -9.74
C VAL A 96 -1.74 -3.67 -9.53
N ARG A 97 -1.84 -4.56 -10.53
CA ARG A 97 -1.24 -5.89 -10.46
C ARG A 97 0.28 -5.77 -10.41
N THR A 98 0.89 -6.36 -9.39
CA THR A 98 2.35 -6.49 -9.31
C THR A 98 2.84 -7.59 -10.26
N PRO A 99 4.09 -7.49 -10.77
CA PRO A 99 4.65 -8.54 -11.61
C PRO A 99 4.75 -9.88 -10.87
N SER A 100 4.49 -10.98 -11.56
CA SER A 100 4.98 -12.30 -11.15
C SER A 100 6.51 -12.34 -11.13
N THR A 101 7.09 -13.36 -10.51
CA THR A 101 8.54 -13.59 -10.46
C THR A 101 9.18 -13.58 -11.84
N SER A 102 8.54 -14.25 -12.81
CA SER A 102 9.02 -14.29 -14.19
C SER A 102 8.93 -12.92 -14.85
N GLU A 103 7.81 -12.20 -14.69
CA GLU A 103 7.65 -10.84 -15.23
C GLU A 103 8.68 -9.87 -14.61
N MET A 104 8.87 -9.91 -13.28
CA MET A 104 9.86 -9.11 -12.55
C MET A 104 11.28 -9.39 -13.07
N LYS A 105 11.64 -10.66 -13.26
CA LYS A 105 12.93 -11.05 -13.83
C LYS A 105 13.13 -10.47 -15.23
N GLN A 106 12.12 -10.53 -16.09
CA GLN A 106 12.20 -9.95 -17.42
C GLN A 106 12.32 -8.43 -17.41
N ILE A 107 11.60 -7.74 -16.52
CA ILE A 107 11.70 -6.28 -16.36
C ILE A 107 13.13 -5.90 -15.95
N LEU A 108 13.69 -6.57 -14.94
CA LEU A 108 15.03 -6.27 -14.43
C LEU A 108 16.14 -6.67 -15.41
N LEU A 109 15.95 -7.69 -16.24
CA LEU A 109 16.91 -8.06 -17.30
C LEU A 109 16.96 -7.05 -18.44
N LYS A 110 15.87 -6.33 -18.72
CA LYS A 110 15.82 -5.29 -19.76
C LYS A 110 16.62 -4.04 -19.38
N ASN A 111 16.82 -3.78 -18.09
CA ASN A 111 17.58 -2.63 -17.62
C ASN A 111 19.05 -3.04 -17.37
N PRO A 112 20.03 -2.47 -18.11
CA PRO A 112 21.45 -2.85 -17.96
C PRO A 112 21.98 -2.70 -16.53
N LYS A 113 21.46 -1.75 -15.74
CA LYS A 113 21.89 -1.52 -14.35
C LYS A 113 21.47 -2.64 -13.39
N THR A 114 20.37 -3.34 -13.68
CA THR A 114 19.82 -4.41 -12.84
C THR A 114 20.05 -5.80 -13.43
N ALA A 115 20.32 -5.90 -14.74
CA ALA A 115 20.51 -7.17 -15.43
C ALA A 115 21.65 -8.01 -14.84
N GLN A 116 22.76 -7.38 -14.43
CA GLN A 116 23.87 -8.08 -13.79
C GLN A 116 23.46 -8.65 -12.43
N ALA A 117 22.72 -7.89 -11.62
CA ALA A 117 22.23 -8.35 -10.34
C ALA A 117 21.29 -9.58 -10.46
N VAL A 118 20.47 -9.63 -11.52
CA VAL A 118 19.64 -10.82 -11.80
C VAL A 118 20.50 -12.04 -12.16
N LYS A 119 21.52 -11.86 -13.00
CA LYS A 119 22.42 -12.96 -13.41
C LYS A 119 23.27 -13.51 -12.26
N GLU A 120 23.55 -12.67 -11.28
CA GLU A 120 24.40 -12.98 -10.12
C GLU A 120 23.60 -13.33 -8.87
N HIS A 121 22.26 -13.42 -8.95
CA HIS A 121 21.38 -13.69 -7.80
C HIS A 121 21.62 -12.68 -6.65
N ARG A 122 21.77 -11.40 -7.00
CA ARG A 122 22.02 -10.26 -6.09
C ARG A 122 20.97 -9.16 -6.23
N VAL A 123 19.73 -9.53 -6.56
CA VAL A 123 18.61 -8.60 -6.65
C VAL A 123 18.29 -8.04 -5.27
N THR A 124 18.09 -6.73 -5.17
CA THR A 124 17.83 -6.04 -3.90
C THR A 124 16.39 -5.56 -3.78
N ALA A 125 15.93 -5.32 -2.55
CA ALA A 125 14.60 -4.78 -2.27
C ALA A 125 14.35 -3.45 -3.00
N ALA A 126 15.38 -2.61 -3.12
CA ALA A 126 15.30 -1.33 -3.81
C ALA A 126 15.04 -1.50 -5.31
N MET A 127 15.61 -2.54 -5.94
CA MET A 127 15.35 -2.84 -7.36
C MET A 127 13.91 -3.28 -7.58
N ILE A 128 13.37 -4.13 -6.69
CA ILE A 128 11.97 -4.59 -6.75
C ILE A 128 11.02 -3.42 -6.53
N ARG A 129 11.23 -2.64 -5.46
CA ARG A 129 10.42 -1.46 -5.13
C ARG A 129 10.45 -0.41 -6.23
N ALA A 130 11.59 -0.24 -6.90
CA ALA A 130 11.68 0.69 -8.02
C ALA A 130 10.69 0.31 -9.13
N VAL A 131 10.53 -0.98 -9.44
CA VAL A 131 9.58 -1.45 -10.45
C VAL A 131 8.14 -1.27 -9.99
N THR A 132 7.80 -1.76 -8.79
CA THR A 132 6.42 -1.72 -8.27
C THR A 132 5.93 -0.28 -8.06
N TYR A 133 6.80 0.59 -7.54
CA TYR A 133 6.44 2.00 -7.31
C TYR A 133 6.29 2.76 -8.63
N ASP A 134 7.06 2.42 -9.65
CA ASP A 134 6.89 3.01 -10.98
C ASP A 134 5.53 2.65 -11.57
N LEU A 135 5.14 1.37 -11.51
CA LEU A 135 3.82 0.90 -11.96
C LEU A 135 2.66 1.65 -11.27
N LEU A 136 2.74 1.82 -9.96
CA LEU A 136 1.72 2.56 -9.22
C LEU A 136 1.68 4.03 -9.67
N ARG A 137 2.84 4.70 -9.76
CA ARG A 137 2.90 6.13 -10.13
C ARG A 137 2.46 6.37 -11.57
N GLU A 138 2.76 5.45 -12.49
CA GLU A 138 2.27 5.52 -13.87
C GLU A 138 0.75 5.44 -13.92
N GLU A 139 0.16 4.49 -13.19
CA GLU A 139 -1.30 4.36 -13.14
C GLU A 139 -1.98 5.55 -12.46
N LEU A 140 -1.40 6.08 -11.38
CA LEU A 140 -1.86 7.31 -10.75
C LEU A 140 -1.79 8.50 -11.72
N GLY A 141 -0.68 8.66 -12.44
CA GLY A 141 -0.52 9.70 -13.44
C GLY A 141 -1.59 9.62 -14.53
N ARG A 142 -1.86 8.40 -15.03
CA ARG A 142 -2.92 8.12 -16.01
C ARG A 142 -4.31 8.45 -15.48
N CYS A 143 -4.63 8.04 -14.26
CA CYS A 143 -5.95 8.23 -13.65
C CYS A 143 -6.21 9.70 -13.26
N TYR A 144 -5.18 10.43 -12.82
CA TYR A 144 -5.34 11.77 -12.23
C TYR A 144 -5.01 12.89 -13.21
N GLY A 145 -4.47 12.55 -14.38
CA GLY A 145 -4.01 13.50 -15.38
C GLY A 145 -2.79 14.29 -14.93
N ILE A 146 -1.86 13.65 -14.20
CA ILE A 146 -0.64 14.26 -13.66
C ILE A 146 0.60 13.49 -14.12
N SER A 147 1.77 14.11 -14.00
CA SER A 147 3.04 13.44 -14.30
C SER A 147 3.34 12.33 -13.29
N LYS A 148 4.25 11.42 -13.65
CA LYS A 148 4.71 10.36 -12.74
C LYS A 148 5.40 10.92 -11.49
N GLU A 149 6.15 12.00 -11.66
CA GLU A 149 6.81 12.74 -10.58
C GLU A 149 5.77 13.39 -9.66
N GLU A 150 4.77 14.04 -10.23
CA GLU A 150 3.64 14.63 -9.48
C GLU A 150 2.85 13.57 -8.72
N ALA A 151 2.64 12.39 -9.32
CA ALA A 151 2.03 11.25 -8.64
C ALA A 151 2.85 10.82 -7.41
N GLY A 152 4.18 10.76 -7.53
CA GLY A 152 5.07 10.49 -6.41
C GLY A 152 4.91 11.49 -5.26
N LEU A 153 4.81 12.78 -5.58
CA LEU A 153 4.59 13.85 -4.60
C LEU A 153 3.18 13.80 -3.99
N ALA A 154 2.16 13.47 -4.79
CA ALA A 154 0.78 13.39 -4.32
C ALA A 154 0.58 12.30 -3.25
N ILE A 155 1.20 11.13 -3.44
CA ILE A 155 1.14 10.01 -2.48
C ILE A 155 1.55 10.47 -1.08
N GLY A 156 2.71 11.12 -0.96
CA GLY A 156 3.25 11.53 0.33
C GLY A 156 2.68 12.84 0.85
N ASN A 157 2.65 13.89 0.02
CA ASN A 157 2.42 15.26 0.49
C ASN A 157 0.95 15.63 0.57
N GLN A 158 0.09 15.06 -0.28
CA GLN A 158 -1.34 15.39 -0.29
C GLN A 158 -2.18 14.35 0.46
N LEU A 159 -1.84 13.07 0.32
CA LEU A 159 -2.62 11.97 0.89
C LEU A 159 -2.05 11.41 2.19
N ASP A 160 -0.82 11.76 2.58
CA ASP A 160 -0.05 11.09 3.65
C ASP A 160 -0.14 9.57 3.57
N CYS A 161 0.10 9.04 2.36
CA CYS A 161 0.06 7.61 2.08
C CYS A 161 1.45 7.06 1.76
N ALA A 162 1.54 5.73 1.73
CA ALA A 162 2.67 4.97 1.21
C ALA A 162 2.19 3.96 0.17
N PRO A 163 3.01 3.65 -0.86
CA PRO A 163 2.81 2.46 -1.67
C PRO A 163 2.96 1.21 -0.80
N HIS A 164 2.03 0.27 -0.96
CA HIS A 164 2.01 -1.00 -0.24
C HIS A 164 1.85 -2.15 -1.23
N GLU A 165 2.84 -3.04 -1.28
CA GLU A 165 2.79 -4.28 -2.04
C GLU A 165 2.20 -5.43 -1.21
N ASP A 166 0.95 -5.76 -1.50
CA ASP A 166 0.15 -6.76 -0.78
C ASP A 166 0.44 -8.19 -1.28
N GLY A 167 0.34 -9.17 -0.38
CA GLY A 167 0.57 -10.58 -0.68
C GLY A 167 -0.37 -11.17 -1.74
N SER A 168 -1.51 -10.53 -2.01
CA SER A 168 -2.44 -10.88 -3.10
C SER A 168 -1.89 -10.60 -4.51
N GLY A 169 -0.72 -9.98 -4.62
CA GLY A 169 -0.10 -9.66 -5.91
C GLY A 169 -0.53 -8.31 -6.47
N TYR A 170 -0.91 -7.37 -5.61
CA TYR A 170 -1.29 -6.01 -6.01
C TYR A 170 -0.52 -4.95 -5.21
N ILE A 171 -0.33 -3.78 -5.82
CA ILE A 171 0.19 -2.58 -5.18
C ILE A 171 -0.88 -1.50 -5.20
N PHE A 172 -1.04 -0.82 -4.07
CA PHE A 172 -1.96 0.30 -3.89
C PHE A 172 -1.43 1.26 -2.81
N MET A 173 -2.07 2.41 -2.64
CA MET A 173 -1.71 3.36 -1.59
C MET A 173 -2.44 3.02 -0.29
N VAL A 174 -1.75 3.17 0.84
CA VAL A 174 -2.29 2.98 2.20
C VAL A 174 -1.90 4.18 3.08
N PRO A 175 -2.76 4.69 3.96
CA PRO A 175 -2.41 5.75 4.90
C PRO A 175 -1.16 5.42 5.74
N ASN A 176 -0.26 6.39 5.89
CA ASN A 176 1.02 6.21 6.59
C ASN A 176 0.85 5.80 8.06
N TRP A 177 -0.20 6.29 8.73
CA TRP A 177 -0.50 5.91 10.11
C TRP A 177 -0.66 4.38 10.26
N ALA A 178 -1.26 3.72 9.26
CA ALA A 178 -1.44 2.27 9.28
C ALA A 178 -0.17 1.56 8.80
N HIS A 179 0.36 1.97 7.65
CA HIS A 179 1.49 1.31 7.00
C HIS A 179 2.76 1.28 7.88
N LYS A 180 3.01 2.34 8.66
CA LYS A 180 4.19 2.42 9.55
C LYS A 180 3.96 1.83 10.94
N TRP A 181 2.70 1.66 11.36
CA TRP A 181 2.39 1.07 12.66
C TRP A 181 2.42 -0.46 12.60
N PHE A 182 1.91 -1.05 11.51
CA PHE A 182 1.87 -2.50 11.31
C PHE A 182 2.99 -2.95 10.35
N ARG A 183 4.13 -3.38 10.92
CA ARG A 183 5.25 -3.93 10.13
C ARG A 183 4.88 -5.27 9.51
N HIS A 184 5.22 -5.44 8.25
CA HIS A 184 4.94 -6.64 7.46
C HIS A 184 6.11 -6.95 6.52
N ASP A 185 6.32 -8.23 6.24
CA ASP A 185 7.33 -8.75 5.32
C ASP A 185 6.62 -9.31 4.09
N GLY A 186 6.01 -8.42 3.31
CA GLY A 186 5.11 -8.78 2.20
C GLY A 186 5.78 -9.20 0.89
N TYR A 187 5.14 -8.86 -0.22
CA TYR A 187 5.53 -9.21 -1.61
C TYR A 187 7.04 -9.11 -1.90
N VAL A 188 7.71 -8.07 -1.40
CA VAL A 188 9.14 -7.83 -1.62
C VAL A 188 10.00 -8.94 -1.02
N SER A 189 9.68 -9.44 0.17
CA SER A 189 10.42 -10.52 0.84
C SER A 189 10.29 -11.83 0.06
N LYS A 190 9.08 -12.12 -0.44
CA LYS A 190 8.84 -13.27 -1.35
C LYS A 190 9.66 -13.15 -2.64
N MET A 191 9.61 -12.00 -3.31
CA MET A 191 10.39 -11.79 -4.54
C MET A 191 11.89 -11.89 -4.30
N LEU A 192 12.40 -11.37 -3.19
CA LEU A 192 13.82 -11.51 -2.86
C LEU A 192 14.25 -12.97 -2.72
N SER A 193 13.44 -13.81 -2.08
CA SER A 193 13.71 -15.23 -1.96
C SER A 193 13.73 -15.89 -3.34
N GLU A 194 12.69 -15.70 -4.14
CA GLU A 194 12.56 -16.39 -5.43
C GLU A 194 13.54 -15.89 -6.50
N MET A 195 13.95 -14.62 -6.45
CA MET A 195 14.88 -14.05 -7.42
C MET A 195 16.36 -14.34 -7.12
N ASN A 196 16.68 -14.69 -5.88
CA ASN A 196 18.04 -14.95 -5.43
C ASN A 196 18.29 -16.43 -5.04
N GLN A 197 17.32 -17.31 -5.31
CA GLN A 197 17.55 -18.75 -5.46
C GLN A 197 18.23 -19.02 -6.80
#